data_AF-A0A349LVB1-F1
#
_entry.id   AF-A0A349LVB1-F1
#
_cell.length_a   1.000
_cell.length_b   1.000
_cell.length_c   1.000
_cell.angle_alpha   90.00
_cell.angle_beta   90.00
_cell.angle_gamma   90.00
#
_symmetry.space_group_name_H-M   'P 1'
#
loop_
_entity.id
_entity.type
_entity.pdbx_description
1 polymer ?
#
loop_
_entity_poly.entity_id
_entity_poly.type
_entity_poly.pdbx_seq_one_letter_code
_entity_poly.pdbx_strand_id
1 'polypeptide(L)' 'MDWFWQALAIVLIVEGIGPLLFPNRWQEYLRRIAAESVQSVRQMGMVLVGAGILLVIWLQNS' A
#
# COMPACT_ATOMS: atom_id res chain seq x y z
N MET A 1 -20.61 0.13 -11.22
CA MET A 1 -19.74 1.29 -10.90
C MET A 1 -19.43 1.34 -9.39
N ASP A 2 -19.78 0.30 -8.66
CA ASP A 2 -19.92 0.33 -7.19
C ASP A 2 -18.70 -0.32 -6.50
N TRP A 3 -18.00 -1.20 -7.22
CA TRP A 3 -16.78 -1.85 -6.77
C TRP A 3 -15.60 -0.89 -6.58
N PHE A 4 -15.57 0.22 -7.33
CA PHE A 4 -14.53 1.24 -7.19
C PHE A 4 -14.61 1.92 -5.82
N TRP A 5 -15.82 2.34 -5.42
CA TRP A 5 -16.03 2.97 -4.11
C TRP A 5 -15.82 2.00 -2.96
N GLN A 6 -16.20 0.73 -3.12
CA GLN A 6 -15.88 -0.30 -2.12
C GLN A 6 -14.38 -0.56 -2.01
N ALA A 7 -13.66 -0.69 -3.13
CA ALA A 7 -12.21 -0.88 -3.12
C ALA A 7 -11.50 0.31 -2.46
N LEU A 8 -11.92 1.54 -2.77
CA LEU A 8 -11.39 2.75 -2.15
C LEU A 8 -11.67 2.79 -0.65
N ALA A 9 -12.89 2.45 -0.22
CA ALA A 9 -13.23 2.40 1.20
C ALA A 9 -12.37 1.38 1.97
N ILE A 10 -12.13 0.20 1.39
CA ILE A 10 -11.28 -0.83 1.99
C ILE A 10 -9.83 -0.34 2.09
N VAL A 11 -9.28 0.27 1.04
CA VAL A 11 -7.92 0.83 1.05
C VAL A 11 -7.79 1.90 2.13
N LEU A 12 -8.77 2.81 2.27
CA LEU A 12 -8.76 3.85 3.29
C LEU A 12 -8.84 3.27 4.72
N ILE A 13 -9.66 2.23 4.92
CA ILE A 13 -9.73 1.54 6.22
C ILE A 13 -8.38 0.90 6.56
N VAL A 14 -7.77 0.17 5.62
CA VAL A 14 -6.48 -0.51 5.84
C VAL A 14 -5.35 0.49 6.10
N GLU A 15 -5.25 1.55 5.30
CA GLU A 15 -4.26 2.63 5.50
C GLU A 15 -4.51 3.41 6.81
N GLY A 16 -5.76 3.58 7.22
CA GLY A 16 -6.14 4.26 8.46
C GLY A 16 -5.89 3.45 9.73
N ILE A 17 -5.90 2.12 9.66
CA ILE A 17 -5.71 1.23 10.82
C ILE A 17 -4.32 1.41 11.45
N GLY A 18 -3.27 1.51 10.65
CA GLY A 18 -1.89 1.71 11.10
C GLY A 18 -1.72 2.91 12.05
N PRO A 19 -2.07 4.14 11.62
CA PRO A 19 -2.00 5.33 12.46
C PRO A 19 -3.02 5.33 13.61
N LEU A 20 -4.20 4.71 13.44
CA LEU A 20 -5.26 4.73 14.46
C LEU A 20 -4.98 3.78 15.63
N LEU A 21 -4.48 2.58 15.36
CA LEU A 21 -4.19 1.58 16.41
C LEU A 21 -2.79 1.76 17.02
N PHE A 22 -1.78 2.13 16.22
CA PHE A 22 -0.39 2.16 16.67
C PHE A 22 0.37 3.40 16.17
N PRO A 23 -0.03 4.63 16.56
CA PRO A 23 0.51 5.87 16.01
C PRO A 23 2.03 6.00 16.15
N ASN A 24 2.59 5.66 17.31
CA ASN A 24 4.04 5.77 17.57
C ASN A 24 4.86 4.78 16.73
N ARG A 25 4.38 3.53 16.61
CA ARG A 25 5.07 2.50 15.80
C ARG A 25 4.95 2.77 14.31
N TRP A 26 3.77 3.23 13.88
CA TRP A 26 3.53 3.65 12.51
C TRP A 26 4.44 4.83 12.12
N GLN A 27 4.55 5.85 12.96
CA GLN A 27 5.42 6.99 12.73
C GLN A 27 6.90 6.60 12.66
N GLU A 28 7.35 5.71 13.56
CA GLU A 28 8.72 5.17 13.54
C GLU A 28 8.99 4.36 12.27
N TYR A 29 8.04 3.54 11.82
CA TYR A 29 8.14 2.78 10.58
C TYR A 29 8.27 3.70 9.35
N LEU A 30 7.41 4.73 9.26
CA LEU A 30 7.49 5.73 8.20
C LEU A 30 8.81 6.49 8.21
N ARG A 31 9.35 6.83 9.39
CA ARG A 31 10.67 7.47 9.52
C ARG A 31 11.79 6.58 9.00
N ARG A 32 11.74 5.28 9.26
CA ARG A 32 12.72 4.33 8.72
C ARG A 32 12.67 4.24 7.20
N ILE A 33 11.46 4.18 6.63
CA ILE A 33 11.28 4.21 5.17
C ILE A 33 11.76 5.53 4.58
N ALA A 34 11.48 6.66 5.24
CA ALA A 34 11.93 7.97 4.76
C ALA A 34 13.46 8.15 4.87
N ALA A 35 14.12 7.43 5.78
CA ALA A 35 15.57 7.42 5.94
C ALA A 35 16.30 6.48 4.97
N GLU A 36 15.58 5.54 4.33
CA GLU A 36 16.10 4.69 3.27
C GLU A 36 16.46 5.52 2.02
N SER A 37 17.31 4.94 1.18
CA SER A 37 17.69 5.60 -0.07
C SER A 37 16.48 5.75 -1.00
N VAL A 38 16.43 6.83 -1.78
CA VAL A 38 15.39 7.05 -2.80
C VAL A 38 15.29 5.87 -3.77
N GLN A 39 16.41 5.20 -4.04
CA GLN A 39 16.48 4.02 -4.90
C GLN A 39 15.74 2.82 -4.27
N SER A 40 15.94 2.57 -2.96
CA SER A 40 15.26 1.51 -2.21
C SER A 40 13.75 1.72 -2.20
N VAL A 41 13.31 2.95 -1.89
CA VAL A 41 11.89 3.32 -1.86
C VAL A 41 11.25 3.16 -3.24
N ARG A 42 11.96 3.55 -4.31
CA ARG A 42 11.50 3.35 -5.69
C ARG A 42 11.38 1.87 -6.04
N GLN A 43 12.34 1.03 -5.64
CA GLN A 43 12.27 -0.41 -5.85
C GLN A 43 11.08 -1.05 -5.13
N MET A 44 10.85 -0.66 -3.87
CA MET A 44 9.69 -1.10 -3.11
C MET A 44 8.38 -0.72 -3.82
N GLY A 45 8.27 0.52 -4.30
CA GLY A 45 7.14 0.98 -5.10
C GLY A 45 6.96 0.20 -6.40
N MET A 46 8.05 -0.09 -7.13
CA MET A 46 8.00 -0.88 -8.36
C MET A 46 7.50 -2.31 -8.12
N VAL A 47 7.96 -2.96 -7.04
CA VAL A 47 7.50 -4.31 -6.68
C VAL A 47 6.03 -4.29 -6.29
N LEU A 48 5.58 -3.31 -5.51
CA LEU A 48 4.17 -3.17 -5.12
C LEU A 48 3.25 -2.94 -6.32
N VAL A 49 3.60 -2.00 -7.21
CA VAL A 49 2.83 -1.71 -8.42
C VAL A 49 2.85 -2.91 -9.36
N GLY A 50 4.02 -3.55 -9.56
CA GLY A 50 4.16 -4.73 -10.39
C GLY A 50 3.32 -5.91 -9.89
N ALA A 51 3.35 -6.19 -8.58
CA ALA A 51 2.53 -7.22 -7.96
C ALA A 51 1.03 -6.91 -8.09
N GLY A 52 0.62 -5.66 -7.91
CA GLY A 52 -0.77 -5.22 -8.10
C GLY A 52 -1.26 -5.44 -9.53
N ILE A 53 -0.46 -5.08 -10.53
CA ILE A 53 -0.77 -5.31 -11.95
C ILE A 53 -0.91 -6.81 -12.23
N LEU A 54 0.02 -7.63 -11.74
CA LEU A 54 -0.03 -9.08 -11.92
C LEU A 54 -1.30 -9.70 -11.30
N LEU A 55 -1.69 -9.26 -10.10
CA LEU A 55 -2.91 -9.71 -9.44
C LEU A 55 -4.16 -9.32 -10.21
N VAL A 56 -4.22 -8.10 -10.76
CA VAL A 56 -5.34 -7.65 -11.59
C VAL A 56 -5.45 -8.49 -12.86
N ILE A 57 -4.33 -8.72 -13.55
CA ILE A 57 -4.29 -9.56 -14.75
C ILE A 57 -4.73 -10.99 -14.42
N TRP A 58 -4.24 -11.55 -13.31
CA TRP A 58 -4.60 -12.90 -12.87
C TRP A 58 -6.10 -13.03 -12.55
N LEU A 59 -6.66 -12.05 -11.83
CA LEU A 59 -8.09 -12.04 -11.49
C LEU A 59 -9.00 -11.84 -12.71
N GLN A 60 -8.54 -11.14 -13.74
CA GLN A 60 -9.28 -10.96 -15.00
C GLN A 60 -9.25 -12.20 -15.91
N ASN A 61 -8.25 -13.07 -15.76
CA ASN A 61 -8.06 -14.26 -16.59
C ASN A 61 -8.63 -15.55 -15.97
N SER A 62 -9.14 -15.49 -14.74
CA SER A 62 -9.84 -16.59 -14.04
C SER A 62 -11.35 -16.42 -14.10
#